data_AF-A0A1B7NK93-F1
#
_entry.id   AF-A0A1B7NK93-F1
#
_cell.length_a   1.000
_cell.length_b   1.000
_cell.length_c   1.000
_cell.angle_alpha   90.00
_cell.angle_beta   90.00
_cell.angle_gamma   90.00
#
_symmetry.space_group_name_H-M   'P 1'
#
loop_
_entity.id
_entity.type
_entity.pdbx_description
1 polymer ?
#
loop_
_entity_poly.entity_id
_entity_poly.type
_entity_poly.pdbx_seq_one_letter_code
_entity_poly.pdbx_strand_id
1 'polypeptide(L)'
;MYSPTPNRIHRFTGTADLCRPDQPLGKYLRPGQSPSSLPDFLKLSVITTKVSTTWSPIFNEVYPINLHIHPSSRTYFRGTQSLYHHDHHTHATNDDDEPVPHPIRGFTETCPAQAGIPGWRRICFIIYEINPEIFVSHVDGIDDGNDEDEGWLPWSWTSIDFLWAYGYEGVIVPGGGIMMGRWRNMLIEVEAEAGPFIFWEI
;
A
#
# COMPACT_ATOMS: atom_id res chain seq x y z
N MET A 1 -15.58 30.44 -19.28
CA MET A 1 -14.45 29.49 -19.36
C MET A 1 -14.00 29.22 -17.93
N TYR A 2 -14.39 28.06 -17.39
CA TYR A 2 -13.91 27.60 -16.08
C TYR A 2 -12.61 26.82 -16.33
N SER A 3 -11.50 27.33 -15.79
CA SER A 3 -10.24 26.61 -15.73
C SER A 3 -10.35 25.55 -14.62
N PRO A 4 -10.05 24.26 -14.87
CA PRO A 4 -9.96 23.27 -13.81
C PRO A 4 -8.70 23.55 -12.97
N THR A 5 -8.90 23.72 -11.67
CA THR A 5 -7.80 23.80 -10.69
C THR A 5 -6.93 22.54 -10.76
N PRO A 6 -5.60 22.67 -10.64
CA PRO A 6 -4.70 21.52 -10.67
C PRO A 6 -4.94 20.62 -9.44
N ASN A 7 -4.83 19.31 -9.69
CA ASN A 7 -5.04 18.22 -8.73
C ASN A 7 -4.44 18.53 -7.35
N ARG A 8 -5.31 18.59 -6.33
CA ARG A 8 -4.91 18.58 -4.93
C ARG A 8 -4.26 17.22 -4.66
N ILE A 9 -2.95 17.21 -4.42
CA ILE A 9 -2.23 16.02 -3.95
C ILE A 9 -2.83 15.68 -2.58
N HIS A 10 -3.65 14.63 -2.52
CA HIS A 10 -4.06 14.05 -1.27
C HIS A 10 -2.88 13.25 -0.72
N ARG A 11 -2.04 13.90 0.10
CA ARG A 11 -1.13 13.17 0.98
C ARG A 11 -1.98 12.47 2.03
N PHE A 12 -2.04 11.17 1.95
CA PHE A 12 -2.50 10.35 3.05
C PHE A 12 -1.30 10.17 3.99
N THR A 13 -1.49 10.35 5.29
CA THR A 13 -0.48 10.12 6.31
C THR A 13 -1.12 9.39 7.47
N GLY A 14 -1.66 8.19 7.21
CA GLY A 14 -2.25 7.37 8.25
C GLY A 14 -1.19 6.81 9.19
N THR A 15 -1.57 6.62 10.45
CA THR A 15 -0.81 5.82 11.42
C THR A 15 -1.48 4.45 11.55
N ALA A 16 -0.67 3.41 11.63
CA ALA A 16 -1.15 2.06 11.88
C ALA A 16 -0.12 1.28 12.69
N ASP A 17 -0.56 0.68 13.80
CA ASP A 17 0.18 -0.37 14.50
C ASP A 17 0.09 -1.66 13.67
N LEU A 18 0.99 -1.82 12.70
CA LEU A 18 1.18 -3.09 12.03
C LEU A 18 2.40 -3.77 12.63
N CYS A 19 2.16 -4.76 13.49
CA CYS A 19 3.18 -5.76 13.75
C CYS A 19 3.57 -6.40 12.41
N ARG A 20 4.87 -6.41 12.13
CA ARG A 20 5.50 -7.15 11.04
C ARG A 20 4.83 -8.54 10.88
N PRO A 21 4.38 -8.95 9.68
CA PRO A 21 3.71 -10.24 9.48
C PRO A 21 4.58 -11.46 9.81
N ASP A 22 5.90 -11.28 9.90
CA ASP A 22 6.89 -12.25 10.38
C ASP A 22 7.03 -12.32 11.93
N GLN A 23 6.33 -11.46 12.67
CA GLN A 23 6.33 -11.48 14.14
C GLN A 23 5.03 -12.04 14.70
N PRO A 24 5.06 -13.16 15.45
CA PRO A 24 3.87 -13.69 16.08
C PRO A 24 3.32 -12.69 17.11
N LEU A 25 2.03 -12.34 16.94
CA LEU A 25 1.16 -11.68 17.91
C LEU A 25 1.10 -12.51 19.20
N GLY A 26 2.10 -12.37 20.07
CA GLY A 26 2.19 -13.28 21.21
C GLY A 26 3.45 -13.22 22.04
N LYS A 27 4.00 -12.03 22.32
CA LYS A 27 4.87 -11.84 23.50
C LYS A 27 4.52 -10.54 24.19
N TYR A 28 3.32 -10.52 24.80
CA TYR A 28 3.09 -9.59 25.91
C TYR A 28 4.17 -9.84 26.97
N LEU A 29 4.97 -8.80 27.19
CA LEU A 29 5.54 -8.38 28.47
C LEU A 29 6.00 -9.51 29.39
N ARG A 30 7.30 -9.82 29.35
CA ARG A 30 7.95 -10.34 30.55
C ARG A 30 7.87 -9.24 31.63
N PRO A 31 7.48 -9.54 32.87
CA PRO A 31 7.53 -8.56 33.95
C PRO A 31 8.99 -8.12 34.15
N GLY A 32 9.31 -6.86 33.82
CA GLY A 32 10.64 -6.27 34.04
C GLY A 32 11.32 -5.60 32.84
N GLN A 33 10.72 -5.55 31.65
CA GLN A 33 11.26 -4.73 30.55
C GLN A 33 10.68 -3.31 30.59
N SER A 34 11.55 -2.30 30.61
CA SER A 34 11.18 -0.89 30.47
C SER A 34 10.53 -0.64 29.10
N PRO A 35 9.43 0.13 29.03
CA PRO A 35 8.77 0.44 27.77
C PRO A 35 9.55 1.56 27.09
N SER A 36 10.56 1.23 26.29
CA SER A 36 11.34 2.23 25.53
C SER A 36 11.31 2.04 24.02
N SER A 37 10.51 1.12 23.48
CA SER A 37 10.21 1.10 22.04
C SER A 37 8.89 1.84 21.81
N LEU A 38 8.96 3.04 21.22
CA LEU A 38 7.78 3.69 20.65
C LEU A 38 7.20 2.78 19.54
N PRO A 39 5.88 2.82 19.30
CA PRO A 39 5.26 2.00 18.26
C PRO A 39 5.85 2.31 16.88
N ASP A 40 6.07 1.27 16.07
CA ASP A 40 6.43 1.43 14.67
C ASP A 40 5.25 2.05 13.91
N PHE A 41 5.46 3.22 13.31
CA PHE A 41 4.41 3.89 12.54
C PHE A 41 4.52 3.51 11.06
N LEU A 42 3.46 2.89 10.53
CA LEU A 42 3.26 2.78 9.09
C LEU A 42 2.97 4.16 8.50
N LYS A 43 3.65 4.54 7.42
CA LYS A 43 3.32 5.72 6.62
C LYS A 43 3.06 5.32 5.18
N LEU A 44 1.91 5.73 4.64
CA LEU A 44 1.54 5.50 3.23
C LEU A 44 1.58 6.81 2.45
N SER A 45 2.65 7.07 1.71
CA SER A 45 2.77 8.29 0.89
C SER A 45 2.28 8.02 -0.53
N VAL A 46 1.08 8.49 -0.89
CA VAL A 46 0.47 8.20 -2.19
C VAL A 46 0.18 9.45 -3.02
N ILE A 47 0.18 9.27 -4.35
CA ILE A 47 -0.19 10.24 -5.37
C ILE A 47 -1.39 9.65 -6.13
N THR A 48 -2.49 10.39 -6.14
CA THR A 48 -3.72 10.00 -6.84
C THR A 48 -3.66 10.35 -8.32
N THR A 49 -4.21 9.49 -9.17
CA THR A 49 -4.31 9.66 -10.61
C THR A 49 -5.64 9.12 -11.15
N LYS A 50 -6.02 9.58 -12.34
CA LYS A 50 -7.15 9.04 -13.11
C LYS A 50 -6.71 7.98 -14.12
N VAL A 51 -5.40 7.76 -14.27
CA VAL A 51 -4.84 6.81 -15.22
C VAL A 51 -5.00 5.38 -14.69
N SER A 52 -5.64 4.51 -15.48
CA SER A 52 -5.91 3.12 -15.08
C SER A 52 -4.70 2.20 -15.16
N THR A 53 -3.65 2.57 -15.92
CA THR A 53 -2.39 1.81 -16.03
C THR A 53 -1.66 1.67 -14.69
N THR A 54 -2.01 2.51 -13.71
CA THR A 54 -1.56 2.37 -12.32
C THR A 54 -2.00 1.06 -11.67
N TRP A 55 -3.09 0.44 -12.14
CA TRP A 55 -3.61 -0.83 -11.62
C TRP A 55 -3.36 -1.96 -12.62
N SER A 56 -2.42 -2.85 -12.31
CA SER A 56 -2.04 -3.97 -13.19
C SER A 56 -3.22 -4.93 -13.38
N PRO A 57 -3.44 -5.50 -14.59
CA PRO A 57 -4.49 -6.48 -14.85
C PRO A 57 -4.54 -7.63 -13.85
N ILE A 58 -3.37 -8.17 -13.45
CA ILE A 58 -3.28 -9.27 -12.48
C ILE A 58 -3.87 -8.91 -11.11
N PHE A 59 -3.86 -7.63 -10.74
CA PHE A 59 -4.45 -7.18 -9.48
C PHE A 59 -5.97 -7.34 -9.45
N ASN A 60 -6.62 -7.35 -10.62
CA ASN A 60 -8.06 -7.61 -10.73
C ASN A 60 -8.45 -9.06 -10.43
N GLU A 61 -7.52 -10.01 -10.50
CA GLU A 61 -7.80 -11.41 -10.19
C GLU A 61 -8.22 -11.58 -8.72
N VAL A 62 -7.64 -10.78 -7.83
CA VAL A 62 -7.91 -10.84 -6.39
C VAL A 62 -8.81 -9.71 -5.93
N TYR A 63 -8.60 -8.50 -6.44
CA TYR A 63 -9.42 -7.34 -6.11
C TYR A 63 -10.07 -6.78 -7.38
N PRO A 64 -11.20 -7.37 -7.81
CA PRO A 64 -11.83 -6.98 -9.05
C PRO A 64 -12.34 -5.53 -8.94
N ILE A 65 -12.11 -4.79 -10.02
CA ILE A 65 -12.74 -3.51 -10.26
C ILE A 65 -14.27 -3.69 -10.37
N ASN A 66 -15.04 -2.83 -9.71
CA ASN A 66 -16.50 -2.88 -9.84
C ASN A 66 -16.94 -2.25 -11.17
N LEU A 67 -17.41 -3.09 -12.10
CA LEU A 67 -17.86 -2.68 -13.43
C LEU A 67 -19.15 -1.84 -13.42
N HIS A 68 -19.92 -1.85 -12.33
CA HIS A 68 -21.11 -1.01 -12.18
C HIS A 68 -20.77 0.43 -11.80
N ILE A 69 -19.53 0.71 -11.41
CA ILE A 69 -19.06 2.04 -11.05
C ILE A 69 -18.42 2.69 -12.28
N HIS A 70 -18.93 3.86 -12.66
CA HIS A 70 -18.41 4.59 -13.80
C HIS A 70 -16.92 4.91 -13.62
N PRO A 71 -16.05 4.69 -14.63
CA PRO A 71 -14.60 4.86 -14.49
C PRO A 71 -14.16 6.22 -13.93
N SER A 72 -14.87 7.30 -14.25
CA SER A 72 -14.59 8.65 -13.71
C SER A 72 -14.77 8.77 -12.19
N SER A 73 -15.58 7.91 -11.59
CA SER A 73 -15.83 7.82 -10.14
C SER A 73 -14.77 7.00 -9.41
N ARG A 74 -13.83 6.38 -10.15
CA ARG A 74 -12.67 5.70 -9.61
C ARG A 74 -11.50 6.67 -9.48
N THR A 75 -10.69 6.47 -8.45
CA THR A 75 -9.42 7.17 -8.30
C THR A 75 -8.34 6.14 -8.06
N TYR A 76 -7.36 6.08 -8.94
CA TYR A 76 -6.19 5.24 -8.78
C TYR A 76 -5.14 5.97 -7.97
N PHE A 77 -4.21 5.25 -7.37
CA PHE A 77 -3.07 5.84 -6.69
C PHE A 77 -1.87 4.93 -6.74
N ARG A 78 -0.69 5.57 -6.73
CA ARG A 78 0.61 4.94 -6.54
C ARG A 78 1.32 5.61 -5.38
N GLY A 79 2.23 4.91 -4.73
CA GLY A 79 2.95 5.51 -3.61
C GLY A 79 3.99 4.59 -3.02
N THR A 80 4.39 4.92 -1.81
CA THR A 80 5.33 4.15 -1.03
C THR A 80 4.86 3.96 0.41
N GLN A 81 5.18 2.81 0.96
CA GLN A 81 5.05 2.48 2.37
C GLN A 81 6.42 2.59 3.02
N SER A 82 6.52 3.34 4.12
CA SER A 82 7.71 3.36 4.97
C SER A 82 7.33 3.01 6.41
N LEU A 83 8.28 2.47 7.16
CA LEU A 83 8.18 2.29 8.61
C LEU A 83 9.06 3.36 9.27
N TYR A 84 8.52 4.12 10.21
CA TYR A 84 9.36 4.97 11.04
C TYR A 84 9.95 4.14 12.17
N HIS A 85 11.23 3.80 12.08
CA HIS A 85 12.01 3.39 13.26
C HIS A 85 12.47 4.64 14.01
N HIS A 86 12.14 4.71 15.30
CA HIS A 86 12.67 5.72 16.19
C HIS A 86 13.71 5.09 17.12
N ASP A 87 14.75 4.49 16.54
CA ASP A 87 15.86 3.95 17.32
C ASP A 87 16.85 5.06 17.67
N HIS A 88 16.73 5.51 18.92
CA HIS A 88 17.80 6.21 19.62
C HIS A 88 18.97 5.24 19.86
N HIS A 89 20.13 5.59 19.28
CA HIS A 89 21.47 5.22 19.74
C HIS A 89 21.81 3.73 19.85
N THR A 90 22.41 3.19 18.80
CA THR A 90 23.61 2.35 18.97
C THR A 90 24.67 2.74 17.97
N HIS A 91 25.89 2.89 18.47
CA HIS A 91 27.04 3.46 17.78
C HIS A 91 27.40 2.74 16.46
N ALA A 92 27.60 3.58 15.44
CA ALA A 92 28.64 3.47 14.43
C ALA A 92 28.74 2.16 13.63
N THR A 93 28.11 2.15 12.45
CA THR A 93 28.77 1.84 11.17
C THR A 93 27.92 2.41 10.02
N ASN A 94 28.47 3.42 9.34
CA ASN A 94 28.08 3.99 8.03
C ASN A 94 26.63 4.50 7.85
N ASP A 95 26.53 5.83 7.75
CA ASP A 95 25.38 6.57 7.24
C ASP A 95 25.07 6.14 5.79
N ASP A 96 23.92 5.48 5.56
CA ASP A 96 23.11 5.48 4.32
C ASP A 96 22.03 4.36 4.28
N ASP A 97 21.87 3.56 5.34
CA ASP A 97 20.80 2.54 5.43
C ASP A 97 19.44 3.16 5.86
N GLU A 98 18.92 4.12 5.10
CA GLU A 98 17.50 4.51 5.22
C GLU A 98 16.62 3.31 4.81
N PRO A 99 15.56 2.97 5.58
CA PRO A 99 14.71 1.84 5.23
C PRO A 99 14.07 2.06 3.86
N VAL A 100 14.35 1.13 2.94
CA VAL A 100 13.89 1.22 1.55
C VAL A 100 12.36 1.22 1.53
N PRO A 101 11.71 2.27 0.99
CA PRO A 101 10.26 2.33 0.93
C PRO A 101 9.68 1.30 -0.04
N HIS A 102 8.61 0.63 0.34
CA HIS A 102 7.96 -0.39 -0.49
C HIS A 102 6.87 0.21 -1.38
N PRO A 103 6.83 -0.11 -2.68
CA PRO A 103 5.83 0.43 -3.59
C PRO A 103 4.40 0.03 -3.21
N ILE A 104 3.48 0.98 -3.44
CA ILE A 104 2.04 0.81 -3.29
C ILE A 104 1.37 1.09 -4.63
N ARG A 105 0.41 0.26 -5.01
CA ARG A 105 -0.56 0.54 -6.08
C ARG A 105 -1.97 0.25 -5.59
N GLY A 106 -2.93 1.10 -5.95
CA GLY A 106 -4.29 0.95 -5.47
C GLY A 106 -5.33 1.76 -6.20
N PHE A 107 -6.58 1.56 -5.80
CA PHE A 107 -7.71 2.35 -6.26
C PHE A 107 -8.75 2.55 -5.16
N THR A 108 -9.59 3.58 -5.34
CA THR A 108 -10.80 3.82 -4.56
C THR A 108 -12.02 3.92 -5.46
N GLU A 109 -13.14 3.45 -4.96
CA GLU A 109 -14.45 3.48 -5.63
C GLU A 109 -15.53 3.96 -4.66
N THR A 110 -16.51 4.72 -5.15
CA THR A 110 -17.67 5.12 -4.35
C THR A 110 -18.54 3.94 -3.97
N CYS A 111 -18.98 3.86 -2.71
CA CYS A 111 -19.98 2.88 -2.28
C CYS A 111 -21.36 3.52 -2.16
N PRO A 112 -22.45 2.72 -2.27
CA PRO A 112 -23.76 3.14 -1.82
C PRO A 112 -23.74 3.59 -0.36
N ALA A 113 -24.70 4.44 0.03
CA ALA A 113 -24.86 4.84 1.42
C ALA A 113 -25.06 3.61 2.32
N GLN A 114 -24.30 3.53 3.42
CA GLN A 114 -24.42 2.47 4.41
C GLN A 114 -25.25 3.00 5.57
N ALA A 115 -26.36 2.32 5.90
CA ALA A 115 -27.32 2.77 6.92
C ALA A 115 -27.78 4.24 6.71
N GLY A 116 -27.93 4.67 5.46
CA GLY A 116 -28.35 6.03 5.10
C GLY A 116 -27.24 7.09 5.14
N ILE A 117 -26.02 6.73 5.54
CA ILE A 117 -24.87 7.65 5.59
C ILE A 117 -24.14 7.61 4.23
N PRO A 118 -24.05 8.71 3.48
CA PRO A 118 -23.32 8.76 2.21
C PRO A 118 -21.81 8.95 2.42
N GLY A 119 -21.02 8.81 1.35
CA GLY A 119 -19.60 9.16 1.34
C GLY A 119 -18.63 8.01 1.65
N TRP A 120 -19.15 6.78 1.81
CA TRP A 120 -18.34 5.58 1.92
C TRP A 120 -17.58 5.32 0.61
N ARG A 121 -16.34 4.86 0.72
CA ARG A 121 -15.54 4.45 -0.44
C ARG A 121 -14.91 3.10 -0.19
N ARG A 122 -14.99 2.19 -1.15
CA ARG A 122 -14.17 0.97 -1.19
C ARG A 122 -12.75 1.41 -1.54
N ILE A 123 -11.77 0.76 -0.92
CA ILE A 123 -10.37 0.90 -1.26
C ILE A 123 -9.75 -0.48 -1.43
N CYS A 124 -8.96 -0.64 -2.47
CA CYS A 124 -8.10 -1.81 -2.67
C CYS A 124 -6.70 -1.34 -2.99
N PHE A 125 -5.69 -1.95 -2.36
CA PHE A 125 -4.29 -1.65 -2.66
C PHE A 125 -3.38 -2.81 -2.34
N ILE A 126 -2.20 -2.77 -2.91
CA ILE A 126 -1.18 -3.80 -2.80
C ILE A 126 0.12 -3.11 -2.45
N ILE A 127 0.76 -3.62 -1.40
CA ILE A 127 2.12 -3.28 -1.01
C ILE A 127 2.98 -4.47 -1.38
N TYR A 128 4.11 -4.25 -2.05
CA TYR A 128 4.90 -5.37 -2.57
C TYR A 128 6.38 -5.03 -2.65
N GLU A 129 7.20 -6.06 -2.78
CA GLU A 129 8.61 -5.95 -3.14
C GLU A 129 8.86 -6.73 -4.43
N ILE A 130 9.48 -6.08 -5.40
CA ILE A 130 9.79 -6.66 -6.72
C ILE A 130 10.98 -7.60 -6.56
N ASN A 131 10.96 -8.76 -7.22
CA ASN A 131 12.15 -9.60 -7.31
C ASN A 131 13.22 -8.93 -8.23
N PRO A 132 14.36 -8.48 -7.69
CA PRO A 132 15.34 -7.72 -8.45
C PRO A 132 16.05 -8.56 -9.53
N GLU A 133 16.11 -9.89 -9.39
CA GLU A 133 16.79 -10.77 -10.35
C GLU A 133 16.17 -10.70 -11.75
N ILE A 134 14.88 -10.35 -11.85
CA ILE A 134 14.17 -10.18 -13.13
C ILE A 134 14.14 -8.72 -13.57
N PHE A 135 14.10 -7.77 -12.64
CA PHE A 135 14.11 -6.34 -12.96
C PHE A 135 15.38 -5.95 -13.73
N VAL A 136 16.54 -6.50 -13.36
CA VAL A 136 17.82 -6.24 -14.06
C VAL A 136 17.81 -6.79 -15.51
N SER A 137 17.08 -7.87 -15.78
CA SER A 137 17.02 -8.48 -17.13
C SER A 137 16.21 -7.70 -18.18
N HIS A 138 15.42 -6.70 -17.77
CA HIS A 138 14.66 -5.83 -18.67
C HIS A 138 15.30 -4.46 -18.90
N VAL A 139 16.31 -4.08 -18.12
CA VAL A 139 16.96 -2.76 -18.18
C VAL A 139 18.28 -2.78 -18.97
N ASP A 140 18.85 -3.96 -19.27
CA ASP A 140 20.06 -4.11 -20.12
C ASP A 140 19.87 -3.71 -21.60
N GLY A 141 18.76 -3.07 -21.97
CA GLY A 141 18.40 -2.80 -23.37
C GLY A 141 18.01 -1.38 -23.76
N ILE A 142 17.65 -0.47 -22.84
CA ILE A 142 17.15 0.88 -23.22
C ILE A 142 17.59 1.90 -22.16
N ASP A 143 18.76 2.51 -22.39
CA ASP A 143 19.14 3.81 -21.87
C ASP A 143 18.49 4.87 -22.78
N ASP A 144 17.36 5.43 -22.37
CA ASP A 144 16.87 6.69 -22.92
C ASP A 144 16.21 7.45 -21.77
N GLY A 145 16.92 8.44 -21.24
CA GLY A 145 16.61 9.19 -20.01
C GLY A 145 15.31 10.00 -20.10
N ASN A 146 14.18 9.31 -20.04
CA ASN A 146 12.86 9.89 -19.89
C ASN A 146 12.30 9.43 -18.54
N ASP A 147 12.16 10.37 -17.60
CA ASP A 147 11.69 10.17 -16.21
C ASP A 147 10.19 9.78 -16.12
N GLU A 148 9.70 8.95 -17.04
CA GLU A 148 8.36 8.38 -17.09
C GLU A 148 8.40 6.85 -17.11
N ASP A 149 9.31 6.23 -16.34
CA ASP A 149 9.50 4.78 -16.25
C ASP A 149 8.25 4.04 -15.69
N GLU A 150 7.24 3.91 -16.56
CA GLU A 150 6.15 2.93 -16.51
C GLU A 150 6.57 1.62 -17.21
N GLY A 151 7.74 1.07 -16.85
CA GLY A 151 8.25 -0.14 -17.50
C GLY A 151 7.75 -1.46 -16.89
N TRP A 152 7.48 -1.49 -15.58
CA TRP A 152 7.26 -2.76 -14.87
C TRP A 152 5.79 -3.05 -14.60
N LEU A 153 5.32 -4.16 -15.19
CA LEU A 153 4.02 -4.78 -14.96
C LEU A 153 4.23 -6.24 -14.54
N PRO A 154 3.72 -6.66 -13.37
CA PRO A 154 3.83 -8.05 -12.93
C PRO A 154 2.95 -8.97 -13.78
N TRP A 155 3.45 -10.17 -14.08
CA TRP A 155 2.77 -11.15 -14.93
C TRP A 155 2.04 -12.24 -14.13
N SER A 156 2.51 -12.56 -12.92
CA SER A 156 1.96 -13.62 -12.07
C SER A 156 2.09 -13.32 -10.56
N TRP A 157 1.28 -13.96 -9.72
CA TRP A 157 1.39 -13.89 -8.24
C TRP A 157 2.40 -14.90 -7.72
N THR A 158 3.64 -14.83 -8.21
CA THR A 158 4.68 -15.81 -7.87
C THR A 158 5.95 -15.13 -7.39
N SER A 159 6.84 -15.93 -6.80
CA SER A 159 8.18 -15.49 -6.39
C SER A 159 9.05 -15.00 -7.55
N ILE A 160 8.62 -15.24 -8.79
CA ILE A 160 9.26 -14.76 -10.02
C ILE A 160 9.10 -13.25 -10.12
N ASP A 161 7.88 -12.74 -9.90
CA ASP A 161 7.57 -11.31 -10.01
C ASP A 161 7.80 -10.56 -8.68
N PHE A 162 7.58 -11.22 -7.53
CA PHE A 162 7.55 -10.59 -6.22
C PHE A 162 8.39 -11.34 -5.18
N LEU A 163 9.16 -10.64 -4.35
CA LEU A 163 9.71 -11.24 -3.12
C LEU A 163 8.62 -11.46 -2.09
N TRP A 164 7.71 -10.49 -1.96
CA TRP A 164 6.47 -10.60 -1.20
C TRP A 164 5.45 -9.60 -1.74
N ALA A 165 4.17 -9.87 -1.49
CA ALA A 165 3.08 -8.96 -1.80
C ALA A 165 1.94 -9.15 -0.80
N TYR A 166 1.45 -8.04 -0.24
CA TYR A 166 0.28 -8.01 0.62
C TYR A 166 -0.81 -7.16 -0.01
N GLY A 167 -1.98 -7.75 -0.13
CA GLY A 167 -3.15 -7.09 -0.66
C GLY A 167 -4.09 -6.67 0.46
N TYR A 168 -4.76 -5.54 0.27
CA TYR A 168 -5.65 -4.93 1.22
C TYR A 168 -6.96 -4.57 0.52
N GLU A 169 -8.08 -4.95 1.12
CA GLU A 169 -9.41 -4.53 0.72
C GLU A 169 -10.16 -4.01 1.93
N GLY A 170 -10.75 -2.83 1.81
CA GLY A 170 -11.50 -2.24 2.89
C GLY A 170 -12.41 -1.10 2.45
N VAL A 171 -12.83 -0.34 3.45
CA VAL A 171 -13.67 0.83 3.30
C VAL A 171 -13.03 2.02 3.98
N ILE A 172 -13.11 3.18 3.34
CA ILE A 172 -12.85 4.48 3.92
C ILE A 172 -14.18 5.02 4.43
N VAL A 173 -14.23 5.31 5.73
CA VAL A 173 -15.41 5.85 6.41
C VAL A 173 -15.65 7.29 5.95
N PRO A 174 -16.90 7.77 5.88
CA PRO A 174 -17.20 9.17 5.61
C PRO A 174 -16.38 10.11 6.50
N GLY A 175 -15.80 11.15 5.91
CA GLY A 175 -14.83 12.03 6.57
C GLY A 175 -13.36 11.68 6.28
N GLY A 176 -13.07 10.45 5.85
CA GLY A 176 -11.77 10.08 5.27
C GLY A 176 -10.67 9.70 6.26
N GLY A 177 -10.83 9.99 7.55
CA GLY A 177 -9.77 9.78 8.56
C GLY A 177 -9.67 8.35 9.10
N ILE A 178 -10.52 7.41 8.67
CA ILE A 178 -10.48 6.00 9.10
C ILE A 178 -10.67 5.11 7.87
N MET A 179 -9.84 4.08 7.79
CA MET A 179 -9.93 2.98 6.84
C MET A 179 -9.90 1.67 7.61
N MET A 180 -10.75 0.72 7.24
CA MET A 180 -10.77 -0.59 7.88
C MET A 180 -11.12 -1.67 6.87
N GLY A 181 -10.64 -2.88 7.09
CA GLY A 181 -10.86 -3.96 6.15
C GLY A 181 -10.09 -5.22 6.50
N ARG A 182 -9.69 -5.94 5.45
CA ARG A 182 -8.92 -7.18 5.51
C ARG A 182 -7.65 -7.07 4.66
N TRP A 183 -6.58 -7.69 5.14
CA TRP A 183 -5.35 -7.90 4.41
C TRP A 183 -5.12 -9.39 4.16
N ARG A 184 -4.32 -9.72 3.14
CA ARG A 184 -3.84 -11.09 2.90
C ARG A 184 -2.47 -11.10 2.22
N ASN A 185 -1.71 -12.16 2.44
CA ASN A 185 -0.55 -12.50 1.61
C ASN A 185 -1.06 -12.92 0.21
N MET A 186 -0.46 -12.34 -0.82
CA MET A 186 -0.84 -12.55 -2.22
C MET A 186 -0.07 -13.70 -2.88
N LEU A 187 1.04 -14.14 -2.28
CA LEU A 187 1.86 -15.23 -2.81
C LEU A 187 1.48 -16.60 -2.25
N ILE A 188 0.58 -16.65 -1.27
CA ILE A 188 0.13 -17.88 -0.64
C ILE A 188 -1.34 -18.11 -1.00
N GLU A 189 -1.63 -19.28 -1.59
CA GLU A 189 -2.99 -19.65 -2.00
C GLU A 189 -3.92 -19.93 -0.80
N VAL A 190 -3.35 -20.34 0.34
CA VAL A 190 -4.10 -20.65 1.55
C VAL A 190 -4.46 -19.34 2.28
N GLU A 191 -5.71 -19.20 2.72
CA GLU A 191 -6.20 -18.09 3.58
C GLU A 191 -5.52 -18.00 4.97
N ALA A 192 -4.45 -18.77 5.20
CA ALA A 192 -3.75 -18.85 6.48
C ALA A 192 -3.03 -17.55 6.86
N GLU A 193 -2.66 -16.72 5.88
CA GLU A 193 -2.03 -15.42 6.11
C GLU A 193 -2.95 -14.28 5.66
N ALA A 194 -3.99 -14.06 6.45
CA ALA A 194 -4.94 -12.97 6.28
C ALA A 194 -5.43 -12.47 7.64
N GLY A 195 -5.89 -11.23 7.70
CA GLY A 195 -6.39 -10.66 8.94
C GLY A 195 -7.13 -9.33 8.77
N PRO A 196 -7.80 -8.84 9.81
CA PRO A 196 -8.39 -7.51 9.80
C PRO A 196 -7.30 -6.43 9.92
N PHE A 197 -7.59 -5.22 9.43
CA PHE A 197 -6.80 -4.01 9.71
C PHE A 197 -7.71 -2.82 9.98
N ILE A 198 -7.18 -1.85 10.73
CA ILE A 198 -7.74 -0.50 10.90
C ILE A 198 -6.58 0.49 10.82
N PHE A 199 -6.69 1.46 9.93
CA PHE A 199 -5.83 2.63 9.86
C PHE A 199 -6.63 3.86 10.27
N TRP A 200 -6.02 4.75 11.03
CA TRP A 200 -6.64 6.00 11.46
C TRP A 200 -5.70 7.18 11.20
N GLU A 201 -6.24 8.40 11.31
CA GLU A 201 -5.52 9.65 11.04
C GLU A 201 -4.93 9.72 9.63
N ILE A 202 -5.65 9.20 8.65
CA ILE A 202 -5.23 9.04 7.25
C ILE A 202 -5.19 10.36 6.49
#